data_AF-A0A6I7NIL9-F1
#
_entry.id   AF-A0A6I7NIL9-F1
#
_cell.length_a   1.000
_cell.length_b   1.000
_cell.length_c   1.000
_cell.angle_alpha   90.00
_cell.angle_beta   90.00
_cell.angle_gamma   90.00
#
_symmetry.space_group_name_H-M   'P 1'
#
loop_
_entity.id
_entity.type
_entity.pdbx_description
1 polymer ?
#
loop_
_entity_poly.entity_id
_entity_poly.type
_entity_poly.pdbx_seq_one_letter_code
_entity_poly.pdbx_strand_id
1 'polypeptide(L)'
;MLKQPLEKAGFVISDTDYEYTLYTDKQRLEHLVGTKDDTLYLLATQDISMIESFANDVYVKRNGTTYRIKYKLYELGGLFSTHPCANHRLPAPDV
;
A
#
# COMPACT_ATOMS: atom_id res chain seq x y z
N MET A 1 -16.37 -7.47 -20.21
CA MET A 1 -17.68 -7.32 -19.53
C MET A 1 -17.55 -7.25 -18.00
N LEU A 2 -16.53 -6.59 -17.44
CA LEU A 2 -16.31 -6.48 -15.98
C LEU A 2 -16.53 -5.05 -15.44
N LYS A 3 -16.70 -4.06 -16.32
CA LYS A 3 -16.75 -2.64 -15.96
C LYS A 3 -17.97 -2.28 -15.10
N GLN A 4 -19.16 -2.69 -15.54
CA GLN A 4 -20.42 -2.40 -14.83
C GLN A 4 -20.54 -3.00 -13.41
N PRO A 5 -20.17 -4.27 -13.15
CA PRO A 5 -20.17 -4.81 -11.79
C PRO A 5 -19.22 -4.07 -10.85
N LEU A 6 -18.06 -3.65 -11.35
CA LEU A 6 -17.03 -2.96 -10.56
C LEU A 6 -17.44 -1.52 -10.24
N GLU A 7 -18.00 -0.79 -11.21
CA GLU A 7 -18.54 0.55 -10.98
C GLU A 7 -19.69 0.54 -9.96
N LYS A 8 -20.56 -0.48 -9.99
CA LYS A 8 -21.63 -0.66 -8.98
C LYS A 8 -21.10 -0.98 -7.58
N ALA A 9 -19.92 -1.60 -7.47
CA ALA A 9 -19.25 -1.84 -6.21
C ALA A 9 -18.44 -0.62 -5.72
N GLY A 10 -18.48 0.50 -6.45
CA GLY A 10 -17.81 1.75 -6.07
C GLY A 10 -16.41 1.93 -6.65
N PHE A 11 -15.98 1.10 -7.60
CA PHE A 11 -14.69 1.23 -8.27
C PHE A 11 -14.78 2.15 -9.49
N VAL A 12 -13.85 3.09 -9.65
CA VAL A 12 -13.76 3.95 -10.84
C VAL A 12 -12.77 3.34 -11.82
N ILE A 13 -13.20 3.06 -13.04
CA ILE A 13 -12.37 2.46 -14.09
C ILE A 13 -12.01 3.55 -15.11
N SER A 14 -10.75 3.99 -15.11
CA SER A 14 -10.18 4.88 -16.12
C SER A 14 -9.66 4.07 -17.29
N ASP A 15 -10.06 4.43 -18.52
CA ASP A 15 -9.57 3.78 -19.75
C ASP A 15 -8.21 4.34 -20.21
N THR A 16 -7.61 5.25 -19.44
CA THR A 16 -6.45 6.06 -19.86
C THR A 16 -5.12 5.65 -19.25
N ASP A 17 -5.11 4.83 -18.19
CA ASP A 17 -3.89 4.39 -17.54
C ASP A 17 -3.90 2.86 -17.37
N TYR A 18 -2.91 2.20 -17.96
CA TYR A 18 -2.69 0.75 -17.84
C TYR A 18 -2.26 0.32 -16.42
N GLU A 19 -2.14 1.26 -15.48
CA GLU A 19 -2.03 0.98 -14.05
C GLU A 19 -3.44 0.98 -13.43
N TYR A 20 -4.05 -0.20 -13.34
CA TYR A 20 -5.21 -0.43 -12.47
C TYR A 20 -4.79 -0.30 -11.00
N THR A 21 -4.44 0.90 -10.57
CA THR A 21 -4.20 1.22 -9.17
C THR A 21 -5.53 1.65 -8.58
N LEU A 22 -6.12 0.76 -7.77
CA LEU A 22 -7.37 1.02 -7.06
C LEU A 22 -7.12 2.14 -6.03
N TYR A 23 -7.41 3.38 -6.40
CA TYR A 23 -7.43 4.49 -5.46
C TYR A 23 -8.81 4.61 -4.84
N THR A 24 -8.86 4.55 -3.51
CA THR A 24 -10.03 4.96 -2.74
C THR A 24 -9.53 5.81 -1.58
N ASP A 25 -10.02 7.05 -1.51
CA ASP A 25 -9.54 8.09 -0.58
C ASP A 25 -9.72 7.75 0.92
N LYS A 26 -10.28 6.58 1.25
CA LYS A 26 -10.73 6.25 2.62
C LYS A 26 -10.50 4.81 3.06
N GLN A 27 -9.87 3.93 2.27
CA GLN A 27 -9.62 2.57 2.76
C GLN A 27 -8.34 2.52 3.60
N ARG A 28 -8.53 2.22 4.88
CA ARG A 28 -7.46 1.78 5.77
C ARG A 28 -7.01 0.40 5.30
N LEU A 29 -5.72 0.25 5.03
CA LEU A 29 -5.15 -1.03 4.65
C LEU A 29 -5.19 -1.98 5.87
N GLU A 30 -6.14 -2.90 5.89
CA GLU A 30 -6.31 -3.85 7.01
C GLU A 30 -5.35 -5.04 6.89
N HIS A 31 -5.00 -5.43 5.66
CA HIS A 31 -4.17 -6.60 5.39
C HIS A 31 -3.14 -6.33 4.30
N LEU A 32 -1.96 -6.93 4.45
CA LEU A 32 -0.94 -7.05 3.42
C LEU A 32 -0.85 -8.50 2.93
N VAL A 33 -0.53 -8.66 1.66
CA VAL A 33 -0.18 -9.98 1.11
C VAL A 33 1.33 -10.12 1.16
N GLY A 34 1.81 -11.11 1.91
CA GLY A 34 3.21 -11.47 2.00
C GLY A 34 3.47 -12.89 1.51
N THR A 35 4.72 -13.18 1.17
CA THR A 35 5.20 -14.48 0.72
C THR A 35 6.31 -14.97 1.63
N LYS A 36 6.27 -16.25 1.96
CA LYS A 36 7.33 -16.98 2.67
C LYS A 36 7.35 -18.41 2.15
N ASP A 37 8.52 -18.94 1.80
CA ASP A 37 8.68 -20.31 1.29
C ASP A 37 7.68 -20.62 0.14
N ASP A 38 7.58 -19.69 -0.82
CA ASP A 38 6.64 -19.71 -1.96
C ASP A 38 5.14 -19.79 -1.62
N THR A 39 4.80 -19.67 -0.34
CA THR A 39 3.43 -19.66 0.16
C THR A 39 2.97 -18.23 0.42
N LEU A 40 1.73 -17.92 0.02
CA LEU A 40 1.11 -16.62 0.25
C LEU A 40 0.40 -16.58 1.61
N TYR A 41 0.58 -15.47 2.31
CA TYR A 41 0.00 -15.20 3.62
C TYR A 41 -0.72 -13.86 3.61
N LEU A 42 -1.91 -13.83 4.22
CA LEU A 42 -2.62 -12.59 4.53
C LEU A 42 -2.18 -12.12 5.92
N LEU A 43 -1.57 -10.95 5.97
CA LEU A 43 -0.96 -10.38 7.17
C LEU A 43 -1.79 -9.20 7.64
N ALA A 44 -2.48 -9.32 8.79
CA ALA A 44 -3.20 -8.21 9.39
C ALA A 44 -2.21 -7.09 9.77
N THR A 45 -2.48 -5.85 9.36
CA THR A 45 -1.54 -4.74 9.54
C THR A 45 -1.31 -4.40 11.01
N GLN A 46 -2.30 -4.66 11.87
CA GLN A 46 -2.19 -4.52 13.33
C GLN A 46 -1.20 -5.49 14.00
N ASP A 47 -0.86 -6.61 13.34
CA ASP A 47 0.09 -7.60 13.86
C ASP A 47 1.53 -7.36 13.36
N ILE A 48 1.72 -6.38 12.48
CA ILE A 48 3.02 -6.07 11.88
C ILE A 48 3.83 -5.25 12.86
N SER A 49 4.97 -5.79 13.29
CA SER A 49 5.89 -5.09 14.20
C SER A 49 6.86 -4.18 13.46
N MET A 50 7.17 -4.48 12.19
CA MET A 50 8.17 -3.74 11.42
C MET A 50 8.02 -3.98 9.92
N ILE A 51 8.32 -2.94 9.13
CA ILE A 51 8.47 -3.03 7.68
C ILE A 51 9.84 -2.44 7.33
N GLU A 52 10.64 -3.19 6.58
CA GLU A 52 11.98 -2.77 6.16
C GLU A 52 12.23 -3.07 4.69
N SER A 53 13.01 -2.23 4.01
CA SER A 53 13.52 -2.53 2.68
C SER A 53 14.95 -3.03 2.79
N PHE A 54 15.26 -4.11 2.07
CA PHE A 54 16.63 -4.58 1.91
C PHE A 54 16.90 -4.86 0.43
N ALA A 55 17.96 -4.24 -0.10
CA ALA A 55 18.23 -4.17 -1.53
C ALA A 55 17.02 -3.62 -2.32
N ASN A 56 16.33 -4.49 -3.08
CA ASN A 56 15.18 -4.14 -3.90
C ASN A 56 13.86 -4.71 -3.40
N ASP A 57 13.88 -5.45 -2.29
CA ASP A 57 12.72 -6.13 -1.73
C ASP A 57 12.27 -5.45 -0.44
N VAL A 58 10.99 -5.59 -0.13
CA VAL A 58 10.41 -5.13 1.13
C VAL A 58 9.96 -6.33 1.94
N TYR A 59 10.28 -6.26 3.22
CA TYR A 59 10.06 -7.32 4.19
C TYR A 59 9.20 -6.80 5.33
N VAL A 60 8.30 -7.66 5.80
CA VAL A 60 7.39 -7.42 6.91
C VAL A 60 7.71 -8.42 8.00
N LYS A 61 7.88 -7.93 9.24
CA LYS A 61 7.99 -8.79 10.43
C LYS A 61 6.67 -8.85 11.17
N ARG A 62 6.19 -10.06 11.41
CA ARG A 62 5.00 -10.39 12.21
C ARG A 62 5.33 -11.57 13.11
N ASN A 63 5.17 -11.41 14.42
CA ASN A 63 5.41 -12.46 15.42
C ASN A 63 6.77 -13.17 15.25
N GLY A 64 7.84 -12.41 14.98
CA GLY A 64 9.20 -12.94 14.76
C GLY A 64 9.42 -13.62 13.40
N THR A 65 8.39 -13.71 12.55
CA THR A 65 8.51 -14.24 11.19
C THR A 65 8.62 -13.13 10.16
N THR A 66 9.52 -13.28 9.21
CA THR A 66 9.72 -12.35 8.09
C THR A 66 9.00 -12.85 6.84
N TYR A 67 8.27 -11.95 6.17
CA TYR A 67 7.56 -12.19 4.93
C TYR A 67 8.04 -11.17 3.89
N ARG A 68 8.24 -11.58 2.64
CA ARG A 68 8.46 -10.65 1.53
C ARG A 68 7.12 -10.11 1.06
N ILE A 69 7.01 -8.82 0.77
CA ILE A 69 5.80 -8.26 0.14
C ILE A 69 6.14 -7.71 -1.25
N LYS A 70 5.12 -7.57 -2.10
CA LYS A 70 5.29 -7.02 -3.45
C LYS A 70 5.42 -5.50 -3.50
N TYR A 71 5.01 -4.82 -2.44
CA TYR A 71 4.98 -3.35 -2.35
C TYR A 71 6.36 -2.78 -2.07
N LYS A 72 6.63 -1.57 -2.55
CA LYS A 72 7.77 -0.73 -2.17
C LYS A 72 7.42 0.12 -0.96
N LEU A 73 8.43 0.55 -0.19
CA LEU A 73 8.22 1.37 1.01
C LEU A 73 7.47 2.68 0.73
N TYR A 74 7.76 3.36 -0.39
CA TYR A 74 7.07 4.61 -0.73
C TYR A 74 5.59 4.41 -1.05
N GLU A 75 5.21 3.26 -1.59
CA GLU A 75 3.81 2.90 -1.88
C GLU A 75 3.02 2.70 -0.59
N LEU A 76 3.69 2.17 0.45
CA LEU A 76 3.10 2.01 1.78
C LEU A 76 2.95 3.33 2.53
N GLY A 77 3.83 4.31 2.28
CA GLY A 77 3.77 5.63 2.91
C GLY A 77 2.42 6.32 2.71
N GLY A 78 1.80 6.18 1.53
CA GLY A 78 0.46 6.70 1.25
C GLY A 78 -0.67 5.94 1.95
N LEU A 79 -0.46 4.67 2.30
CA LEU A 79 -1.49 3.79 2.86
C LEU A 79 -1.57 3.85 4.40
N PHE A 80 -0.46 4.19 5.06
CA PHE A 80 -0.39 4.35 6.52
C PHE A 80 -0.52 5.81 6.99
N SER A 81 -0.48 6.78 6.07
CA SER A 81 -0.61 8.19 6.41
C SER A 81 -2.09 8.60 6.53
N THR A 82 -2.66 8.49 7.73
CA THR A 82 -3.88 9.21 8.10
C THR A 82 -3.54 10.67 8.40
N HIS A 83 -3.23 11.46 7.37
CA HIS A 83 -3.28 12.91 7.45
C HIS A 83 -3.99 13.44 6.20
N PRO A 84 -5.01 14.32 6.33
CA PRO A 84 -5.50 15.07 5.18
C PRO A 84 -4.30 15.84 4.62
N CYS A 85 -4.13 15.83 3.31
CA CYS A 85 -3.04 16.51 2.61
C CYS A 85 -2.91 17.95 3.11
N ALA A 86 -2.01 18.20 4.06
CA ALA A 86 -1.50 19.53 4.33
C ALA A 86 -0.36 19.69 3.33
N ASN A 87 -0.62 20.47 2.28
CA ASN A 87 0.40 21.00 1.39
C ASN A 87 1.55 21.59 2.22
N HIS A 88 2.60 20.81 2.46
CA HIS A 88 3.84 21.32 3.00
C HIS A 88 4.59 21.93 1.82
N ARG A 89 4.22 23.17 1.47
CA ARG A 89 5.21 24.06 0.84
C ARG A 89 6.34 24.17 1.85
N LEU A 90 7.45 23.50 1.56
CA LEU A 90 8.71 23.80 2.23
C LEU A 90 8.94 25.30 2.07
N PRO A 91 9.15 26.07 3.14
CA PRO A 91 9.57 27.46 3.00
C PRO A 91 10.89 27.45 2.22
N ALA A 92 10.98 28.34 1.23
CA ALA A 92 12.24 28.57 0.51
C ALA A 92 13.31 28.95 1.55
N PRO A 93 14.56 28.49 1.39
CA PRO A 93 15.64 28.91 2.27
C PRO A 93 15.80 30.43 2.16
N ASP A 94 15.77 31.11 3.30
CA ASP A 94 16.02 32.55 3.38
C ASP A 94 17.41 32.86 2.81
N VAL A 95 17.46 33.74 1.82
CA VAL A 95 18.67 34.41 1.30
C VAL A 95 18.76 35.80 1.91
#